data_AF-A0A0Q4D591-F1
#
_entry.id   AF-A0A0Q4D591-F1
#
_cell.length_a   1.000
_cell.length_b   1.000
_cell.length_c   1.000
_cell.angle_alpha   90.00
_cell.angle_beta   90.00
_cell.angle_gamma   90.00
#
_symmetry.space_group_name_H-M   'P 1'
#
loop_
_entity.id
_entity.type
_entity.pdbx_description
1 polymer ?
#
loop_
_entity_poly.entity_id
_entity_poly.type
_entity_poly.pdbx_seq_one_letter_code
_entity_poly.pdbx_strand_id
1 'polypeptide(L)'
;MLKYETVEVAEGQRWRHLKRGTEYEVLGVAELQASRPQHENAALVVYRGADGKIWARNSAEFTDGRFALSDASRTAVSAPAGDGDAIEAAARAMCDRVNGIGDYDENIEQRRPGWTAQAKAALDAAALARRPAMVEPWNDPVQSKEDFLAAILARSPNGETVSVKYHPDGDWSVFDSLHAEMGEREALTDLCEAMEYWSGCDDGVTPDEASSNIMSAGGAWPALAYEKARSIIARPRPAAAEDFLTQLRRINTDRYRAWVGDAQDAGILFDAAELGGEVGELLNVVKKLEREDRGWRGSRAAPGDFADECADVLICLDKLARRKGVDLAAATVAKFNATSAKVDLPHRLALQFPPTKAEV
;
A
#
# COMPACT_ATOMS: atom_id res chain seq x y z
N MET A 1 -17.94 13.19 -11.91
CA MET A 1 -17.48 11.78 -11.90
C MET A 1 -18.56 10.94 -12.58
N LEU A 2 -18.35 10.54 -13.83
CA LEU A 2 -19.25 9.61 -14.51
C LEU A 2 -19.01 8.24 -13.87
N LYS A 3 -20.01 7.67 -13.21
CA LYS A 3 -19.98 6.28 -12.77
C LYS A 3 -19.89 5.43 -14.04
N TYR A 4 -18.73 4.85 -14.34
CA TYR A 4 -18.67 3.80 -15.35
C TYR A 4 -19.40 2.60 -14.74
N GLU A 5 -20.61 2.31 -15.23
CA GLU A 5 -21.27 1.06 -14.90
C GLU A 5 -20.36 -0.09 -15.35
N THR A 6 -20.03 -0.98 -14.42
CA THR A 6 -19.33 -2.22 -14.74
C THR A 6 -20.25 -3.05 -15.64
N VAL A 7 -19.99 -3.06 -16.94
CA VAL A 7 -20.79 -3.83 -17.88
C VAL A 7 -20.33 -5.29 -17.82
N GLU A 8 -21.21 -6.18 -17.36
CA GLU A 8 -20.94 -7.62 -17.40
C GLU A 8 -20.96 -8.14 -18.84
N VAL A 9 -19.87 -8.82 -19.21
CA VAL A 9 -19.72 -9.46 -20.51
C VAL A 9 -20.08 -10.94 -20.37
N ALA A 10 -21.06 -11.40 -21.14
CA ALA A 10 -21.54 -12.77 -21.13
C ALA A 10 -21.44 -13.43 -22.51
N GLU A 11 -21.29 -14.75 -22.53
CA GLU A 11 -21.32 -15.56 -23.76
C GLU A 11 -22.62 -15.35 -24.54
N GLY A 12 -22.52 -15.32 -25.88
CA GLY A 12 -23.64 -15.07 -26.79
C GLY A 12 -24.03 -13.60 -26.95
N GLN A 13 -23.49 -12.68 -26.12
CA GLN A 13 -23.71 -11.25 -26.32
C GLN A 13 -23.09 -10.76 -27.63
N ARG A 14 -23.78 -9.86 -28.31
CA ARG A 14 -23.30 -9.17 -29.50
C ARG A 14 -22.86 -7.76 -29.17
N TRP A 15 -21.64 -7.43 -29.56
CA TRP A 15 -21.00 -6.15 -29.30
C TRP A 15 -20.58 -5.49 -30.61
N ARG A 16 -20.73 -4.17 -30.69
CA ARG A 16 -20.30 -3.39 -31.85
C ARG A 16 -19.12 -2.52 -31.47
N HIS A 17 -18.04 -2.58 -32.25
CA HIS A 17 -16.91 -1.66 -32.07
C HIS A 17 -17.29 -0.26 -32.60
N LEU A 18 -17.33 0.75 -31.74
CA LEU A 18 -17.88 2.08 -32.07
C LEU A 18 -17.14 2.77 -33.22
N LYS A 19 -15.80 2.70 -33.24
CA LYS A 19 -14.99 3.31 -34.32
C LYS A 19 -15.09 2.59 -35.67
N ARG A 20 -15.20 1.26 -35.69
CA ARG A 20 -15.13 0.45 -36.92
C ARG A 20 -16.50 0.02 -37.45
N GLY A 21 -17.55 0.10 -36.62
CA GLY A 21 -18.89 -0.38 -36.95
C GLY A 21 -19.02 -1.91 -37.02
N THR A 22 -17.92 -2.66 -36.90
CA THR A 22 -17.94 -4.14 -36.96
C THR A 22 -18.64 -4.73 -35.74
N GLU A 23 -19.47 -5.75 -35.99
CA GLU A 23 -20.14 -6.53 -34.94
C GLU A 23 -19.37 -7.80 -34.61
N TYR A 24 -19.45 -8.17 -33.34
CA TYR A 24 -18.76 -9.31 -32.76
C TYR A 24 -19.71 -10.08 -31.84
N GLU A 25 -19.59 -11.40 -31.83
CA GLU A 25 -20.27 -12.31 -30.89
C GLU A 25 -19.26 -12.73 -29.82
N VAL A 26 -19.60 -12.55 -28.54
CA VAL A 26 -18.78 -13.04 -27.42
C VAL A 26 -18.94 -14.55 -27.33
N LEU A 27 -17.82 -15.26 -27.34
CA LEU A 27 -17.77 -16.71 -27.18
C LEU A 27 -17.54 -17.12 -25.71
N GLY A 28 -17.07 -16.20 -24.88
CA GLY A 28 -16.85 -16.44 -23.46
C GLY A 28 -15.78 -15.53 -22.87
N VAL A 29 -15.53 -15.74 -21.58
CA VAL A 29 -14.43 -15.12 -20.82
C VAL A 29 -13.45 -16.23 -20.44
N ALA A 30 -12.16 -15.99 -20.67
CA ALA A 30 -11.08 -16.93 -20.36
C ALA A 30 -10.05 -16.28 -19.43
N GLU A 31 -9.32 -17.09 -18.67
CA GLU A 31 -8.18 -16.62 -17.88
C GLU A 31 -6.88 -16.90 -18.64
N LEU A 32 -6.03 -15.88 -18.74
CA LEU A 32 -4.76 -15.99 -19.44
C LEU A 32 -3.73 -16.72 -18.59
N GLN A 33 -3.18 -17.81 -19.12
CA GLN A 33 -2.01 -18.46 -18.54
C GLN A 33 -0.79 -18.17 -19.42
N ALA A 34 0.11 -17.29 -18.97
CA ALA A 34 1.25 -16.84 -19.77
C ALA A 34 2.40 -16.36 -18.88
N SER A 35 3.60 -16.87 -19.12
CA SER A 35 4.77 -16.57 -18.29
C SER A 35 5.23 -15.10 -18.40
N ARG A 36 5.21 -14.48 -19.59
CA ARG A 36 5.42 -13.05 -19.91
C ARG A 36 4.95 -12.78 -21.36
N PRO A 37 4.58 -11.55 -21.78
CA PRO A 37 4.59 -10.27 -21.05
C PRO A 37 3.24 -9.82 -20.45
N GLN A 38 2.17 -10.60 -20.65
CA GLN A 38 0.86 -10.31 -20.05
C GLN A 38 0.78 -10.93 -18.65
N HIS A 39 -0.07 -10.37 -17.79
CA HIS A 39 -0.24 -10.87 -16.43
C HIS A 39 -0.88 -12.27 -16.42
N GLU A 40 -0.29 -13.19 -15.68
CA GLU A 40 -0.91 -14.48 -15.32
C GLU A 40 -2.31 -14.21 -14.73
N ASN A 41 -3.29 -15.03 -15.10
CA ASN A 41 -4.70 -14.96 -14.71
C ASN A 41 -5.44 -13.69 -15.18
N ALA A 42 -4.93 -12.96 -16.18
CA ALA A 42 -5.69 -11.84 -16.74
C ALA A 42 -6.97 -12.33 -17.44
N ALA A 43 -8.12 -11.75 -17.10
CA ALA A 43 -9.38 -12.05 -17.77
C ALA A 43 -9.39 -11.54 -19.21
N LEU A 44 -9.66 -12.42 -20.16
CA LEU A 44 -9.76 -12.16 -21.58
C LEU A 44 -11.19 -12.39 -22.06
N VAL A 45 -11.74 -11.44 -22.81
CA VAL A 45 -12.96 -11.66 -23.59
C VAL A 45 -12.55 -12.27 -24.92
N VAL A 46 -13.10 -13.46 -25.22
CA VAL A 46 -12.93 -14.15 -26.49
C VAL A 46 -14.16 -13.90 -27.35
N TYR A 47 -13.98 -13.39 -28.56
CA TYR A 47 -15.09 -12.97 -29.40
C TYR A 47 -14.79 -13.20 -30.88
N ARG A 48 -15.85 -13.39 -31.68
CA ARG A 48 -15.78 -13.71 -33.11
C ARG A 48 -16.38 -12.60 -33.95
N GLY A 49 -15.64 -12.13 -34.95
CA GLY A 49 -16.13 -11.16 -35.91
C GLY A 49 -17.04 -11.78 -36.97
N ALA A 50 -17.79 -10.95 -37.69
CA ALA A 50 -18.60 -11.38 -38.83
C ALA A 50 -17.79 -12.06 -39.95
N ASP A 51 -16.47 -11.82 -40.01
CA ASP A 51 -15.54 -12.49 -40.92
C ASP A 51 -15.09 -13.89 -40.44
N GLY A 52 -15.66 -14.38 -39.32
CA GLY A 52 -15.33 -15.67 -38.73
C GLY A 52 -14.04 -15.68 -37.92
N LYS A 53 -13.26 -14.59 -37.89
CA LYS A 53 -12.01 -14.53 -37.11
C LYS A 53 -12.31 -14.43 -35.62
N ILE A 54 -11.52 -15.14 -34.83
CA ILE A 54 -11.56 -15.11 -33.37
C ILE A 54 -10.51 -14.14 -32.86
N TRP A 55 -10.90 -13.33 -31.89
CA TRP A 55 -10.08 -12.35 -31.20
C TRP A 55 -10.14 -12.62 -29.71
N ALA A 56 -9.05 -12.33 -29.01
CA ALA A 56 -9.00 -12.31 -27.56
C ALA A 56 -8.44 -10.95 -27.11
N ARG A 57 -9.07 -10.35 -26.10
CA ARG A 57 -8.68 -9.04 -25.59
C ARG A 57 -8.87 -8.98 -24.08
N ASN A 58 -8.04 -8.21 -23.38
CA ASN A 58 -8.22 -8.01 -21.95
C ASN A 58 -9.62 -7.44 -21.66
N SER A 59 -10.29 -7.99 -20.64
CA SER A 59 -11.68 -7.63 -20.30
C SER A 59 -11.84 -6.13 -20.04
N ALA A 60 -10.90 -5.50 -19.32
CA ALA A 60 -10.94 -4.06 -19.05
C ALA A 60 -10.79 -3.22 -20.33
N GLU A 61 -9.97 -3.69 -21.29
CA GLU A 61 -9.85 -3.06 -22.61
C GLU A 61 -11.15 -3.25 -23.42
N PHE A 62 -11.84 -4.37 -23.27
CA PHE A 62 -13.08 -4.64 -24.02
C PHE A 62 -14.24 -3.75 -23.53
N THR A 63 -14.30 -3.46 -22.23
CA THR A 63 -15.34 -2.64 -21.60
C THR A 63 -14.98 -1.16 -21.43
N ASP A 64 -13.85 -0.69 -21.98
CA ASP A 64 -13.37 0.71 -21.89
C ASP A 64 -14.18 1.74 -22.71
N GLY A 65 -15.31 1.32 -23.28
CA GLY A 65 -16.18 2.16 -24.11
C GLY A 65 -15.86 2.12 -25.61
N ARG A 66 -14.85 1.38 -26.08
CA ARG A 66 -14.64 1.17 -27.53
C ARG A 66 -15.67 0.23 -28.15
N PHE A 67 -16.31 -0.60 -27.34
CA PHE A 67 -17.38 -1.49 -27.73
C PHE A 67 -18.68 -1.10 -27.00
N ALA A 68 -19.80 -1.31 -27.66
CA ALA A 68 -21.12 -1.16 -27.05
C ALA A 68 -21.97 -2.40 -27.30
N LEU A 69 -22.81 -2.76 -26.32
CA LEU A 69 -23.81 -3.81 -26.48
C LEU A 69 -24.74 -3.45 -27.64
N SER A 70 -24.85 -4.36 -28.61
CA SER A 70 -25.74 -4.20 -29.76
C SER A 70 -27.19 -4.32 -29.30
N ASP A 71 -28.11 -3.62 -29.97
CA ASP A 71 -29.52 -3.59 -29.57
C ASP A 71 -30.17 -4.99 -29.53
N ALA A 72 -29.71 -5.90 -30.39
CA ALA A 72 -30.15 -7.29 -30.42
C ALA A 72 -29.81 -8.08 -29.13
N SER A 73 -28.79 -7.65 -28.37
CA SER A 73 -28.39 -8.29 -27.11
C SER A 73 -28.91 -7.57 -25.87
N ARG A 74 -29.31 -6.29 -25.99
CA ARG A 74 -29.96 -5.57 -24.90
C ARG A 74 -31.33 -6.16 -24.55
N THR A 75 -31.99 -6.80 -25.50
CA THR A 75 -33.29 -7.44 -25.30
C THR A 75 -33.20 -8.82 -24.62
N ALA A 76 -32.00 -9.41 -24.55
CA ALA A 76 -31.79 -10.74 -23.97
C ALA A 76 -31.30 -10.71 -22.50
N VAL A 77 -30.83 -9.55 -22.01
CA VAL A 77 -30.29 -9.38 -20.66
C VAL A 77 -31.29 -8.61 -19.79
N SER A 78 -32.25 -9.30 -19.19
CA SER A 78 -33.10 -8.74 -18.13
C SER A 78 -32.57 -9.16 -16.74
N ALA A 79 -31.86 -8.20 -16.10
CA ALA A 79 -31.58 -7.94 -14.68
C ALA A 79 -30.92 -9.01 -13.76
N PRO A 80 -29.81 -8.68 -13.06
CA PRO A 80 -29.34 -9.40 -11.86
C PRO A 80 -29.95 -8.85 -10.55
N ALA A 81 -30.01 -9.75 -9.57
CA ALA A 81 -30.44 -9.63 -8.17
C ALA A 81 -29.79 -8.47 -7.39
N GLY A 82 -30.57 -7.71 -6.63
CA GLY A 82 -30.13 -6.57 -5.81
C GLY A 82 -29.93 -6.94 -4.34
N ASP A 83 -29.43 -6.01 -3.52
CA ASP A 83 -29.18 -6.20 -2.06
C ASP A 83 -30.38 -6.74 -1.25
N GLY A 84 -31.60 -6.66 -1.80
CA GLY A 84 -32.78 -7.33 -1.24
C GLY A 84 -32.67 -8.86 -1.21
N ASP A 85 -31.98 -9.46 -2.18
CA ASP A 85 -31.86 -10.91 -2.33
C ASP A 85 -30.96 -11.53 -1.25
N ALA A 86 -29.95 -10.80 -0.76
CA ALA A 86 -29.10 -11.25 0.35
C ALA A 86 -29.85 -11.22 1.68
N ILE A 87 -30.69 -10.19 1.90
CA ILE A 87 -31.55 -10.08 3.08
C ILE A 87 -32.65 -11.15 3.05
N GLU A 88 -33.24 -11.38 1.88
CA GLU A 88 -34.27 -12.41 1.69
C GLU A 88 -33.71 -13.83 1.82
N ALA A 89 -32.48 -14.08 1.33
CA ALA A 89 -31.79 -15.36 1.51
C ALA A 89 -31.45 -15.64 2.97
N ALA A 90 -30.99 -14.62 3.72
CA ALA A 90 -30.73 -14.74 5.16
C ALA A 90 -32.03 -14.98 5.96
N ALA A 91 -33.11 -14.27 5.60
CA ALA A 91 -34.43 -14.46 6.18
C ALA A 91 -34.98 -15.88 5.93
N ARG A 92 -34.83 -16.40 4.69
CA ARG A 92 -35.19 -17.79 4.33
C ARG A 92 -34.41 -18.81 5.14
N ALA A 93 -33.09 -18.68 5.22
CA ALA A 93 -32.25 -19.60 5.98
C ALA A 93 -32.59 -19.62 7.49
N MET A 94 -33.02 -18.49 8.04
CA MET A 94 -33.47 -18.39 9.43
C MET A 94 -34.87 -19.01 9.62
N CYS A 95 -35.79 -18.80 8.67
CA CYS A 95 -37.11 -19.42 8.66
C CYS A 95 -37.02 -20.95 8.56
N ASP A 96 -36.21 -21.48 7.64
CA ASP A 96 -36.01 -22.92 7.45
C ASP A 96 -35.48 -23.60 8.72
N ARG A 97 -34.67 -22.89 9.51
CA ARG A 97 -34.10 -23.40 10.77
C ARG A 97 -35.11 -23.44 11.91
N VAL A 98 -36.13 -22.58 11.89
CA VAL A 98 -37.15 -22.47 12.95
C VAL A 98 -38.40 -23.31 12.62
N ASN A 99 -38.80 -23.36 11.35
CA ASN A 99 -40.05 -23.97 10.91
C ASN A 99 -39.88 -25.26 10.09
N GLY A 100 -38.64 -25.63 9.73
CA GLY A 100 -38.36 -26.70 8.76
C GLY A 100 -38.27 -26.16 7.32
N ILE A 101 -37.52 -26.87 6.47
CA ILE A 101 -37.20 -26.45 5.10
C ILE A 101 -38.48 -26.26 4.28
N GLY A 102 -38.68 -25.06 3.73
CA GLY A 102 -39.68 -24.79 2.69
C GLY A 102 -40.94 -24.03 3.10
N ASP A 103 -41.06 -23.58 4.36
CA ASP A 103 -42.21 -22.80 4.84
C ASP A 103 -41.84 -21.32 5.06
N TYR A 104 -41.46 -20.65 3.96
CA TYR A 104 -41.25 -19.20 3.97
C TYR A 104 -42.60 -18.49 3.78
N ASP A 105 -43.16 -17.98 4.87
CA ASP A 105 -44.38 -17.16 4.83
C ASP A 105 -44.03 -15.67 4.76
N GLU A 106 -44.43 -15.04 3.66
CA GLU A 106 -44.26 -13.61 3.38
C GLU A 106 -44.97 -12.70 4.41
N ASN A 107 -45.90 -13.24 5.22
CA ASN A 107 -46.60 -12.50 6.29
C ASN A 107 -45.99 -12.70 7.69
N ILE A 108 -44.76 -13.19 7.82
CA ILE A 108 -44.15 -13.49 9.12
C ILE A 108 -44.08 -12.27 10.06
N GLU A 109 -43.84 -11.07 9.52
CA GLU A 109 -43.80 -9.83 10.30
C GLU A 109 -45.19 -9.44 10.85
N GLN A 110 -46.28 -9.75 10.13
CA GLN A 110 -47.64 -9.50 10.61
C GLN A 110 -48.03 -10.48 11.74
N ARG A 111 -47.61 -11.74 11.62
CA ARG A 111 -47.88 -12.76 12.66
C ARG A 111 -46.94 -12.64 13.86
N ARG A 112 -45.74 -12.09 13.66
CA ARG A 112 -44.72 -11.85 14.69
C ARG A 112 -44.07 -10.47 14.52
N PRO A 113 -44.73 -9.39 14.98
CA PRO A 113 -44.19 -8.04 14.90
C PRO A 113 -42.82 -7.94 15.59
N GLY A 114 -41.82 -7.40 14.88
CA GLY A 114 -40.45 -7.23 15.36
C GLY A 114 -39.48 -8.34 14.92
N TRP A 115 -39.92 -9.33 14.14
CA TRP A 115 -39.07 -10.44 13.71
C TRP A 115 -37.89 -9.98 12.84
N THR A 116 -38.13 -9.06 11.90
CA THR A 116 -37.07 -8.49 11.04
C THR A 116 -36.01 -7.75 11.86
N ALA A 117 -36.44 -7.01 12.90
CA ALA A 117 -35.53 -6.31 13.81
C ALA A 117 -34.69 -7.28 14.65
N GLN A 118 -35.27 -8.41 15.08
CA GLN A 118 -34.55 -9.47 15.80
C GLN A 118 -33.54 -10.20 14.90
N ALA A 119 -33.90 -10.49 13.64
CA ALA A 119 -32.99 -11.10 12.67
C ALA A 119 -31.78 -10.19 12.39
N LYS A 120 -32.02 -8.88 12.22
CA LYS A 120 -30.96 -7.89 12.06
C LYS A 120 -30.08 -7.80 13.31
N ALA A 121 -30.66 -7.78 14.50
CA ALA A 121 -29.91 -7.77 15.76
C ALA A 121 -29.05 -9.04 15.92
N ALA A 122 -29.54 -10.20 15.48
CA ALA A 122 -28.78 -11.45 15.51
C ALA A 122 -27.60 -11.44 14.52
N LEU A 123 -27.77 -10.85 13.32
CA LEU A 123 -26.68 -10.64 12.37
C LEU A 123 -25.62 -9.68 12.91
N ASP A 124 -26.06 -8.56 13.51
CA ASP A 124 -25.18 -7.57 14.13
C ASP A 124 -24.41 -8.18 15.32
N ALA A 125 -25.07 -9.02 16.13
CA ALA A 125 -24.44 -9.76 17.24
C ALA A 125 -23.45 -10.83 16.75
N ALA A 126 -23.77 -11.55 15.66
CA ALA A 126 -22.87 -12.51 15.06
C ALA A 126 -21.63 -11.84 14.43
N ALA A 127 -21.78 -10.64 13.88
CA ALA A 127 -20.66 -9.82 13.39
C ALA A 127 -19.78 -9.32 14.56
N LEU A 128 -20.39 -8.96 15.69
CA LEU A 128 -19.65 -8.55 16.89
C LEU A 128 -18.90 -9.72 17.56
N ALA A 129 -19.48 -10.92 17.54
CA ALA A 129 -18.86 -12.15 18.05
C ALA A 129 -17.69 -12.66 17.19
N ARG A 130 -17.51 -12.12 15.97
CA ARG A 130 -16.36 -12.37 15.09
C ARG A 130 -15.19 -11.40 15.33
N ARG A 131 -15.27 -10.53 16.33
CA ARG A 131 -14.09 -9.79 16.80
C ARG A 131 -13.16 -10.76 17.52
N PRO A 132 -11.86 -10.82 17.18
CA PRO A 132 -10.94 -11.70 17.88
C PRO A 132 -10.88 -11.32 19.36
N ALA A 133 -10.93 -12.33 20.23
CA ALA A 133 -10.72 -12.12 21.66
C ALA A 133 -9.29 -11.59 21.88
N MET A 134 -9.13 -10.64 22.80
CA MET A 134 -7.82 -10.20 23.27
C MET A 134 -7.00 -11.44 23.69
N VAL A 135 -5.91 -11.71 22.99
CA VAL A 135 -5.01 -12.81 23.32
C VAL A 135 -4.07 -12.34 24.42
N GLU A 136 -4.02 -13.06 25.54
CA GLU A 136 -3.06 -12.76 26.60
C GLU A 136 -1.61 -12.91 26.09
N PRO A 137 -0.68 -12.04 26.53
CA PRO A 137 0.71 -12.08 26.11
C PRO A 137 1.39 -13.42 26.45
N TRP A 138 2.27 -13.88 25.55
CA TRP A 138 2.98 -15.15 25.66
C TRP A 138 4.26 -14.97 26.48
N ASN A 139 4.37 -15.67 27.62
CA ASN A 139 5.55 -15.61 28.51
C ASN A 139 6.31 -16.95 28.66
N ASP A 140 5.90 -18.02 27.97
CA ASP A 140 6.61 -19.29 28.03
C ASP A 140 7.83 -19.33 27.09
N PRO A 141 9.03 -19.66 27.59
CA PRO A 141 10.23 -19.75 26.77
C PRO A 141 10.15 -20.92 25.79
N VAL A 142 10.47 -20.68 24.52
CA VAL A 142 10.47 -21.70 23.48
C VAL A 142 11.90 -22.10 23.13
N GLN A 143 12.27 -23.36 23.33
CA GLN A 143 13.66 -23.82 23.26
C GLN A 143 14.12 -24.26 21.86
N SER A 144 13.19 -24.47 20.93
CA SER A 144 13.50 -24.90 19.56
C SER A 144 12.48 -24.41 18.53
N LYS A 145 12.87 -24.42 17.26
CA LYS A 145 12.00 -24.06 16.13
C LYS A 145 10.81 -25.03 16.00
N GLU A 146 11.03 -26.32 16.25
CA GLU A 146 9.98 -27.33 16.23
C GLU A 146 8.94 -27.11 17.35
N ASP A 147 9.38 -26.76 18.57
CA ASP A 147 8.48 -26.41 19.68
C ASP A 147 7.68 -25.14 19.37
N PHE A 148 8.32 -24.17 18.71
CA PHE A 148 7.70 -22.93 18.27
C PHE A 148 6.59 -23.15 17.25
N LEU A 149 6.86 -23.96 16.23
CA LEU A 149 5.90 -24.30 15.19
C LEU A 149 4.73 -25.12 15.75
N ALA A 150 5.01 -26.08 16.63
CA ALA A 150 3.98 -26.86 17.30
C ALA A 150 3.07 -25.95 18.15
N ALA A 151 3.63 -24.96 18.83
CA ALA A 151 2.88 -24.05 19.69
C ALA A 151 2.05 -23.00 18.91
N ILE A 152 2.51 -22.55 17.73
CA ILE A 152 1.69 -21.76 16.80
C ILE A 152 0.50 -22.58 16.29
N LEU A 153 0.74 -23.82 15.85
CA LEU A 153 -0.29 -24.70 15.31
C LEU A 153 -1.34 -25.08 16.35
N ALA A 154 -0.96 -25.21 17.62
CA ALA A 154 -1.89 -25.49 18.72
C ALA A 154 -2.86 -24.31 19.02
N ARG A 155 -2.44 -23.05 18.76
CA ARG A 155 -3.24 -21.84 19.04
C ARG A 155 -4.01 -21.29 17.85
N SER A 156 -3.63 -21.66 16.62
CA SER A 156 -4.39 -21.33 15.41
C SER A 156 -4.92 -22.59 14.71
N PRO A 157 -5.78 -23.40 15.37
CA PRO A 157 -6.32 -24.62 14.77
C PRO A 157 -7.22 -24.34 13.55
N ASN A 158 -7.62 -23.08 13.33
CA ASN A 158 -8.59 -22.65 12.32
C ASN A 158 -8.01 -21.75 11.21
N GLY A 159 -6.68 -21.57 11.14
CA GLY A 159 -6.03 -20.84 10.04
C GLY A 159 -6.02 -19.31 10.17
N GLU A 160 -6.03 -18.78 11.39
CA GLU A 160 -5.85 -17.34 11.65
C GLU A 160 -4.36 -16.93 11.52
N THR A 161 -4.14 -15.72 10.99
CA THR A 161 -2.81 -15.15 10.72
C THR A 161 -2.15 -14.65 12.01
N VAL A 162 -0.93 -15.12 12.30
CA VAL A 162 -0.13 -14.67 13.45
C VAL A 162 1.15 -13.99 12.94
N SER A 163 1.50 -12.83 13.52
CA SER A 163 2.74 -12.11 13.18
C SER A 163 3.87 -12.48 14.15
N VAL A 164 5.03 -12.85 13.59
CA VAL A 164 6.19 -13.34 14.34
C VAL A 164 7.43 -12.52 13.97
N LYS A 165 8.27 -12.21 14.96
CA LYS A 165 9.59 -11.61 14.76
C LYS A 165 10.70 -12.54 15.24
N TYR A 166 11.71 -12.73 14.39
CA TYR A 166 12.93 -13.46 14.69
C TYR A 166 14.01 -12.49 15.21
N HIS A 167 14.67 -12.83 16.31
CA HIS A 167 15.75 -12.04 16.88
C HIS A 167 17.13 -12.58 16.49
N PRO A 168 18.15 -11.71 16.32
CA PRO A 168 19.51 -12.13 15.92
C PRO A 168 20.25 -13.01 16.94
N ASP A 169 19.78 -13.06 18.19
CA ASP A 169 20.30 -13.91 19.28
C ASP A 169 19.74 -15.33 19.26
N GLY A 170 18.89 -15.66 18.29
CA GLY A 170 18.30 -16.98 18.12
C GLY A 170 16.94 -17.16 18.79
N ASP A 171 16.37 -16.10 19.36
CA ASP A 171 15.07 -16.12 20.04
C ASP A 171 13.90 -15.65 19.14
N TRP A 172 12.67 -15.95 19.55
CA TRP A 172 11.44 -15.67 18.79
C TRP A 172 10.42 -14.96 19.67
N SER A 173 9.69 -14.00 19.11
CA SER A 173 8.58 -13.36 19.82
C SER A 173 7.39 -13.11 18.90
N VAL A 174 6.19 -13.17 19.50
CA VAL A 174 4.90 -12.98 18.84
C VAL A 174 4.31 -11.66 19.34
N PHE A 175 3.89 -10.79 18.42
CA PHE A 175 3.33 -9.49 18.76
C PHE A 175 1.93 -9.32 18.20
N ASP A 176 1.12 -8.54 18.93
CA ASP A 176 -0.07 -7.93 18.36
C ASP A 176 0.29 -6.56 17.74
N SER A 177 -0.38 -6.23 16.64
CA SER A 177 -0.03 -5.20 15.68
C SER A 177 -0.29 -3.74 16.11
N LEU A 178 -0.29 -3.43 17.42
CA LEU A 178 -0.77 -2.12 17.89
C LEU A 178 0.16 -1.30 18.78
N HIS A 179 1.33 -1.79 19.21
CA HIS A 179 2.34 -0.93 19.82
C HIS A 179 3.74 -1.27 19.30
N ALA A 180 4.18 -0.54 18.28
CA ALA A 180 5.56 -0.56 17.83
C ALA A 180 6.41 0.37 18.72
N GLU A 181 7.22 -0.27 19.55
CA GLU A 181 8.39 0.27 20.24
C GLU A 181 9.49 0.69 19.25
N MET A 182 10.06 1.86 19.48
CA MET A 182 11.41 2.24 19.01
C MET A 182 12.19 2.99 20.11
N GLY A 183 11.82 2.83 21.39
CA GLY A 183 12.30 3.70 22.46
C GLY A 183 13.31 3.11 23.45
N GLU A 184 13.29 1.81 23.75
CA GLU A 184 14.00 1.31 24.93
C GLU A 184 15.40 0.73 24.66
N ARG A 185 15.67 0.22 23.45
CA ARG A 185 16.97 -0.42 23.16
C ARG A 185 18.08 0.60 22.86
N GLU A 186 17.78 1.70 22.16
CA GLU A 186 18.74 2.79 21.93
C GLU A 186 19.00 3.61 23.21
N ALA A 187 17.99 3.75 24.08
CA ALA A 187 18.13 4.47 25.34
C ALA A 187 19.11 3.80 26.32
N LEU A 188 19.27 2.48 26.27
CA LEU A 188 20.24 1.73 27.09
C LEU A 188 21.68 1.87 26.57
N THR A 189 21.86 1.85 25.24
CA THR A 189 23.18 2.08 24.62
C THR A 189 23.66 3.51 24.85
N ASP A 190 22.76 4.50 24.70
CA ASP A 190 23.07 5.91 24.98
C ASP A 190 23.31 6.18 26.47
N LEU A 191 22.72 5.38 27.39
CA LEU A 191 23.02 5.46 28.83
C LEU A 191 24.46 5.01 29.13
N CYS A 192 24.94 3.96 28.46
CA CYS A 192 26.31 3.48 28.59
C CYS A 192 27.33 4.49 28.05
N GLU A 193 27.09 5.07 26.87
CA GLU A 193 27.96 6.11 26.29
C GLU A 193 27.99 7.40 27.15
N ALA A 194 26.84 7.79 27.74
CA ALA A 194 26.78 8.94 28.64
C ALA A 194 27.50 8.68 29.99
N MET A 195 27.62 7.42 30.41
CA MET A 195 28.34 7.03 31.61
C MET A 195 29.87 7.02 31.38
N GLU A 196 30.35 6.63 30.20
CA GLU A 196 31.77 6.74 29.79
C GLU A 196 32.26 8.20 29.82
N TYR A 197 31.38 9.16 29.49
CA TYR A 197 31.71 10.59 29.53
C TYR A 197 31.71 11.19 30.96
N TRP A 198 31.09 10.53 31.94
CA TRP A 198 30.97 11.05 33.32
C TRP A 198 32.00 10.43 34.29
N SER A 199 32.52 9.24 33.99
CA SER A 199 33.69 8.69 34.67
C SER A 199 34.96 9.37 34.17
N GLY A 200 35.26 10.56 34.71
CA GLY A 200 36.63 11.06 34.80
C GLY A 200 37.46 10.17 35.75
N CYS A 201 37.51 8.87 35.46
CA CYS A 201 38.31 7.89 36.17
C CYS A 201 39.68 7.86 35.53
N ASP A 202 40.71 7.95 36.37
CA ASP A 202 42.11 7.78 36.03
C ASP A 202 42.35 6.67 35.00
N ASP A 203 43.30 6.92 34.11
CA ASP A 203 43.78 5.98 33.09
C ASP A 203 44.07 4.60 33.71
N GLY A 204 43.16 3.62 33.55
CA GLY A 204 43.44 2.24 33.95
C GLY A 204 42.27 1.34 34.35
N VAL A 205 41.03 1.83 34.46
CA VAL A 205 39.88 0.97 34.82
C VAL A 205 39.21 0.40 33.58
N THR A 206 39.06 -0.92 33.52
CA THR A 206 38.42 -1.60 32.39
C THR A 206 36.88 -1.54 32.48
N PRO A 207 36.14 -1.69 31.36
CA PRO A 207 34.67 -1.65 31.35
C PRO A 207 34.01 -2.64 32.33
N ASP A 208 34.62 -3.81 32.53
CA ASP A 208 34.13 -4.84 33.46
C ASP A 208 34.32 -4.44 34.94
N GLU A 209 35.41 -3.73 35.27
CA GLU A 209 35.65 -3.20 36.62
C GLU A 209 34.73 -2.02 36.96
N ALA A 210 34.41 -1.17 35.98
CA ALA A 210 33.45 -0.08 36.15
C ALA A 210 32.03 -0.61 36.46
N SER A 211 31.59 -1.62 35.71
CA SER A 211 30.29 -2.28 35.93
C SER A 211 30.22 -2.97 37.31
N SER A 212 31.31 -3.64 37.72
CA SER A 212 31.38 -4.33 39.01
C SER A 212 31.42 -3.36 40.21
N ASN A 213 32.04 -2.18 40.06
CA ASN A 213 32.06 -1.13 41.08
C ASN A 213 30.70 -0.42 41.22
N ILE A 214 29.94 -0.27 40.13
CA ILE A 214 28.60 0.31 40.14
C ILE A 214 27.60 -0.62 40.83
N MET A 215 27.69 -1.93 40.59
CA MET A 215 26.82 -2.93 41.21
C MET A 215 27.10 -3.14 42.70
N SER A 216 28.30 -2.82 43.18
CA SER A 216 28.72 -2.98 44.58
C SER A 216 28.56 -1.73 45.45
N ALA A 217 28.35 -0.54 44.85
CA ALA A 217 28.24 0.72 45.59
C ALA A 217 26.85 0.99 46.23
N GLY A 218 25.84 0.14 46.02
CA GLY A 218 24.60 0.11 46.83
C GLY A 218 23.83 1.42 47.05
N GLY A 219 24.09 2.47 46.26
CA GLY A 219 23.62 3.82 46.51
C GLY A 219 22.70 4.30 45.40
N ALA A 220 21.51 4.75 45.79
CA ALA A 220 20.56 5.41 44.91
C ALA A 220 21.26 6.45 44.01
N TRP A 221 21.01 6.37 42.71
CA TRP A 221 21.34 7.43 41.77
C TRP A 221 20.88 8.76 42.36
N PRO A 222 21.74 9.78 42.50
CA PRO A 222 21.28 11.11 42.88
C PRO A 222 20.24 11.52 41.84
N ALA A 223 19.02 11.86 42.27
CA ALA A 223 17.91 12.21 41.38
C ALA A 223 18.31 13.23 40.29
N LEU A 224 19.30 14.06 40.59
CA LEU A 224 19.93 15.03 39.68
C LEU A 224 20.67 14.39 38.48
N ALA A 225 21.37 13.26 38.68
CA ALA A 225 22.04 12.53 37.61
C ALA A 225 21.02 11.86 36.67
N TYR A 226 19.95 11.31 37.25
CA TYR A 226 18.84 10.73 36.50
C TYR A 226 18.06 11.79 35.70
N GLU A 227 17.74 12.94 36.30
CA GLU A 227 17.09 14.06 35.60
C GLU A 227 17.97 14.64 34.49
N LYS A 228 19.28 14.73 34.70
CA LYS A 228 20.21 15.25 33.70
C LYS A 228 20.40 14.26 32.54
N ALA A 229 20.51 12.96 32.81
CA ALA A 229 20.52 11.91 31.78
C ALA A 229 19.20 11.90 30.99
N ARG A 230 18.03 11.98 31.67
CA ARG A 230 16.73 12.17 31.02
C ARG A 230 16.70 13.41 30.14
N SER A 231 17.28 14.53 30.58
CA SER A 231 17.30 15.78 29.80
C SER A 231 18.20 15.71 28.56
N ILE A 232 19.19 14.82 28.55
CA ILE A 232 20.09 14.61 27.41
C ILE A 232 19.44 13.64 26.42
N ILE A 233 18.83 12.55 26.91
CA ILE A 233 18.08 11.57 26.09
C ILE A 233 16.82 12.20 25.49
N ALA A 234 16.16 13.10 26.23
CA ALA A 234 14.97 13.82 25.75
C ALA A 234 15.30 14.98 24.79
N ARG A 235 16.58 15.30 24.56
CA ARG A 235 16.93 16.24 23.49
C ARG A 235 16.77 15.51 22.17
N PRO A 236 15.89 15.96 21.26
CA PRO A 236 15.84 15.40 19.93
C PRO A 236 17.24 15.54 19.31
N ARG A 237 17.86 14.41 18.98
CA ARG A 237 19.09 14.40 18.19
C ARG A 237 18.78 15.23 16.94
N PRO A 238 19.64 16.19 16.53
CA PRO A 238 19.45 16.82 15.23
C PRO A 238 19.49 15.67 14.22
N ALA A 239 18.35 15.39 13.59
CA ALA A 239 18.27 14.36 12.57
C ALA A 239 19.41 14.63 11.58
N ALA A 240 20.20 13.60 11.27
CA ALA A 240 21.13 13.70 10.16
C ALA A 240 20.37 14.30 8.98
N ALA A 241 20.90 15.36 8.37
CA ALA A 241 20.18 16.12 7.36
C ALA A 241 19.63 15.15 6.31
N GLU A 242 18.30 15.00 6.27
CA GLU A 242 17.60 14.15 5.32
C GLU A 242 17.95 14.63 3.91
N ASP A 243 18.36 13.72 3.02
CA ASP A 243 18.63 14.12 1.64
C ASP A 243 17.34 14.58 0.96
N PHE A 244 17.49 15.43 -0.06
CA PHE A 244 16.36 16.08 -0.70
C PHE A 244 15.33 15.10 -1.28
N LEU A 245 15.74 13.98 -1.89
CA LEU A 245 14.79 13.05 -2.50
C LEU A 245 14.06 12.20 -1.45
N THR A 246 14.74 11.84 -0.36
CA THR A 246 14.10 11.20 0.79
C THR A 246 13.08 12.13 1.44
N GLN A 247 13.46 13.40 1.66
CA GLN A 247 12.55 14.41 2.18
C GLN A 247 11.35 14.64 1.26
N LEU A 248 11.58 14.75 -0.05
CA LEU A 248 10.53 14.88 -1.06
C LEU A 248 9.55 13.70 -0.97
N ARG A 249 10.06 12.47 -0.96
CA ARG A 249 9.24 11.25 -0.87
C ARG A 249 8.38 11.23 0.39
N ARG A 250 8.95 11.59 1.53
CA ARG A 250 8.24 11.63 2.81
C ARG A 250 7.11 12.68 2.76
N ILE A 251 7.45 13.93 2.44
CA ILE A 251 6.50 15.04 2.42
C ILE A 251 5.41 14.83 1.35
N ASN A 252 5.76 14.31 0.17
CA ASN A 252 4.76 13.96 -0.86
C ASN A 252 3.80 12.86 -0.41
N THR A 253 4.29 11.90 0.37
CA THR A 253 3.45 10.83 0.93
C THR A 253 2.46 11.39 1.94
N ASP A 254 2.93 12.27 2.84
CA ASP A 254 2.07 12.91 3.83
C ASP A 254 1.04 13.84 3.17
N ARG A 255 1.49 14.63 2.18
CA ARG A 255 0.60 15.50 1.38
C ARG A 255 -0.47 14.69 0.65
N TYR A 256 -0.12 13.55 0.06
CA TYR A 256 -1.08 12.68 -0.62
C TYR A 256 -2.12 12.10 0.34
N ARG A 257 -1.70 11.64 1.53
CA ARG A 257 -2.64 11.14 2.56
C ARG A 257 -3.61 12.23 2.99
N ALA A 258 -3.11 13.44 3.21
CA ALA A 258 -3.96 14.58 3.55
C ALA A 258 -4.92 14.97 2.41
N TRP A 259 -4.50 14.82 1.15
CA TRP A 259 -5.29 15.17 -0.02
C TRP A 259 -6.38 14.13 -0.35
N VAL A 260 -6.06 12.84 -0.29
CA VAL A 260 -7.03 11.76 -0.55
C VAL A 260 -8.03 11.61 0.61
N GLY A 261 -7.62 11.93 1.85
CA GLY A 261 -8.47 11.74 3.03
C GLY A 261 -8.89 10.26 3.19
N ASP A 262 -10.15 10.02 3.54
CA ASP A 262 -10.74 8.68 3.65
C ASP A 262 -11.07 8.04 2.29
N ALA A 263 -10.75 8.70 1.17
CA ALA A 263 -11.10 8.21 -0.16
C ALA A 263 -10.28 6.99 -0.58
N GLN A 264 -10.84 6.19 -1.50
CA GLN A 264 -10.12 5.10 -2.16
C GLN A 264 -8.94 5.66 -2.97
N ASP A 265 -7.83 4.93 -2.91
CA ASP A 265 -6.58 5.18 -3.62
C ASP A 265 -6.81 5.60 -5.09
N ALA A 266 -6.25 6.75 -5.51
CA ALA A 266 -6.40 7.31 -6.87
C ALA A 266 -5.86 6.38 -7.98
N GLY A 267 -5.03 5.39 -7.61
CA GLY A 267 -4.51 4.38 -8.52
C GLY A 267 -3.34 4.85 -9.39
N ILE A 268 -2.66 3.88 -10.02
CA ILE A 268 -1.45 4.15 -10.82
C ILE A 268 -1.72 5.01 -12.05
N LEU A 269 -2.87 4.81 -12.70
CA LEU A 269 -3.19 5.52 -13.93
C LEU A 269 -3.32 7.03 -13.67
N PHE A 270 -3.84 7.41 -12.51
CA PHE A 270 -3.93 8.80 -12.09
C PHE A 270 -2.55 9.45 -11.98
N ASP A 271 -1.63 8.87 -11.18
CA ASP A 271 -0.28 9.42 -11.01
C ASP A 271 0.49 9.47 -12.36
N ALA A 272 0.31 8.48 -13.23
CA ALA A 272 0.93 8.45 -14.55
C ALA A 272 0.35 9.53 -15.50
N ALA A 273 -0.96 9.77 -15.43
CA ALA A 273 -1.61 10.81 -16.20
C ALA A 273 -1.24 12.21 -15.70
N GLU A 274 -1.13 12.42 -14.37
CA GLU A 274 -0.61 13.66 -13.80
C GLU A 274 0.81 13.95 -14.29
N LEU A 275 1.73 12.97 -14.21
CA LEU A 275 3.08 13.13 -14.76
C LEU A 275 3.05 13.50 -16.25
N GLY A 276 2.20 12.85 -17.04
CA GLY A 276 2.02 13.20 -18.46
C GLY A 276 1.50 14.62 -18.67
N GLY A 277 0.61 15.09 -17.79
CA GLY A 277 0.08 16.45 -17.76
C GLY A 277 1.18 17.48 -17.53
N GLU A 278 1.92 17.37 -16.42
CA GLU A 278 2.98 18.33 -16.06
C GLU A 278 4.09 18.39 -17.12
N VAL A 279 4.44 17.24 -17.70
CA VAL A 279 5.39 17.21 -18.83
C VAL A 279 4.82 17.99 -20.03
N GLY A 280 3.52 17.88 -20.30
CA GLY A 280 2.84 18.63 -21.34
C GLY A 280 2.84 20.14 -21.09
N GLU A 281 2.67 20.57 -19.85
CA GLU A 281 2.73 21.97 -19.43
C GLU A 281 4.15 22.54 -19.58
N LEU A 282 5.17 21.81 -19.12
CA LEU A 282 6.59 22.14 -19.37
C LEU A 282 6.89 22.29 -20.87
N LEU A 283 6.44 21.34 -21.71
CA LEU A 283 6.62 21.41 -23.16
C LEU A 283 5.92 22.63 -23.77
N ASN A 284 4.75 23.02 -23.24
CA ASN A 284 4.05 24.21 -23.66
C ASN A 284 4.82 25.49 -23.29
N VAL A 285 5.47 25.54 -22.12
CA VAL A 285 6.37 26.64 -21.72
C VAL A 285 7.57 26.73 -22.65
N VAL A 286 8.28 25.63 -22.90
CA VAL A 286 9.42 25.57 -23.84
C VAL A 286 9.01 26.10 -25.22
N LYS A 287 7.85 25.68 -25.73
CA LYS A 287 7.30 26.18 -27.00
C LYS A 287 7.09 27.71 -26.99
N LYS A 288 6.63 28.28 -25.88
CA LYS A 288 6.43 29.74 -25.76
C LYS A 288 7.78 30.48 -25.72
N LEU A 289 8.78 29.94 -25.03
CA LEU A 289 10.14 30.49 -24.97
C LEU A 289 10.79 30.51 -26.36
N GLU A 290 10.76 29.38 -27.08
CA GLU A 290 11.28 29.28 -28.46
C GLU A 290 10.59 30.25 -29.41
N ARG A 291 9.27 30.43 -29.25
CA ARG A 291 8.50 31.36 -30.06
C ARG A 291 8.95 32.80 -29.81
N GLU A 292 9.26 33.15 -28.58
CA GLU A 292 9.76 34.47 -28.22
C GLU A 292 11.12 34.73 -28.84
N ASP A 293 12.06 33.80 -28.64
CA ASP A 293 13.44 33.87 -29.16
C ASP A 293 13.46 34.03 -30.68
N ARG A 294 12.57 33.32 -31.39
CA ARG A 294 12.45 33.38 -32.86
C ARG A 294 11.60 34.54 -33.38
N GLY A 295 11.07 35.40 -32.51
CA GLY A 295 10.21 36.52 -32.90
C GLY A 295 8.87 36.10 -33.51
N TRP A 296 8.40 34.87 -33.26
CA TRP A 296 7.16 34.34 -33.80
C TRP A 296 5.94 34.88 -33.06
N ARG A 297 4.81 35.01 -33.75
CA ARG A 297 3.53 35.45 -33.15
C ARG A 297 2.97 34.39 -32.19
N GLY A 298 2.45 34.82 -31.05
CA GLY A 298 1.69 33.99 -30.09
C GLY A 298 1.94 34.40 -28.64
N SER A 299 1.40 33.64 -27.68
CA SER A 299 1.63 33.86 -26.24
C SER A 299 3.09 33.61 -25.84
N ARG A 300 3.50 34.21 -24.71
CA ARG A 300 4.83 34.15 -24.07
C ARG A 300 4.74 33.43 -22.73
N ALA A 301 5.86 32.87 -22.28
CA ALA A 301 5.99 32.34 -20.93
C ALA A 301 6.40 33.47 -19.98
N ALA A 302 6.02 33.38 -18.71
CA ALA A 302 6.60 34.24 -17.69
C ALA A 302 7.97 33.70 -17.24
N PRO A 303 8.84 34.54 -16.64
CA PRO A 303 10.19 34.12 -16.22
C PRO A 303 10.25 32.96 -15.20
N GLY A 304 9.16 32.69 -14.48
CA GLY A 304 9.06 31.60 -13.50
C GLY A 304 8.49 30.29 -14.05
N ASP A 305 7.70 30.36 -15.14
CA ASP A 305 6.93 29.21 -15.64
C ASP A 305 7.82 27.98 -15.87
N PHE A 306 9.02 28.15 -16.45
CA PHE A 306 9.88 27.01 -16.72
C PHE A 306 10.33 26.28 -15.46
N ALA A 307 10.64 27.02 -14.39
CA ALA A 307 11.09 26.44 -13.13
C ALA A 307 9.94 25.75 -12.40
N ASP A 308 8.76 26.37 -12.39
CA ASP A 308 7.55 25.82 -11.76
C ASP A 308 7.17 24.49 -12.42
N GLU A 309 7.08 24.45 -13.75
CA GLU A 309 6.74 23.22 -14.48
C GLU A 309 7.83 22.13 -14.33
N CYS A 310 9.10 22.51 -14.23
CA CYS A 310 10.17 21.54 -13.91
C CYS A 310 9.97 20.91 -12.52
N ALA A 311 9.54 21.70 -11.54
CA ALA A 311 9.29 21.23 -10.19
C ALA A 311 8.06 20.30 -10.15
N ASP A 312 6.99 20.63 -10.87
CA ASP A 312 5.78 19.80 -10.95
C ASP A 312 6.07 18.45 -11.62
N VAL A 313 6.88 18.43 -12.68
CA VAL A 313 7.36 17.17 -13.28
C VAL A 313 8.10 16.31 -12.26
N LEU A 314 9.03 16.89 -11.48
CA LEU A 314 9.79 16.14 -10.47
C LEU A 314 8.87 15.59 -9.37
N ILE A 315 7.94 16.41 -8.88
CA ILE A 315 6.95 16.03 -7.88
C ILE A 315 6.09 14.87 -8.37
N CYS A 316 5.55 14.96 -9.59
CA CYS A 316 4.68 13.94 -10.15
C CYS A 316 5.43 12.65 -10.51
N LEU A 317 6.70 12.75 -10.92
CA LEU A 317 7.57 11.59 -11.08
C LEU A 317 7.77 10.84 -9.74
N ASP A 318 7.97 11.58 -8.64
CA ASP A 318 8.10 11.00 -7.31
C ASP A 318 6.80 10.32 -6.83
N LYS A 319 5.63 10.93 -7.07
CA LYS A 319 4.32 10.31 -6.79
C LYS A 319 4.19 8.94 -7.46
N LEU A 320 4.51 8.87 -8.76
CA LEU A 320 4.44 7.63 -9.54
C LEU A 320 5.45 6.59 -9.05
N ALA A 321 6.69 7.01 -8.80
CA ALA A 321 7.75 6.13 -8.31
C ALA A 321 7.42 5.53 -6.94
N ARG A 322 6.85 6.33 -6.02
CA ARG A 322 6.36 5.87 -4.71
C ARG A 322 5.41 4.70 -4.84
N ARG A 323 4.42 4.81 -5.73
CA ARG A 323 3.42 3.75 -5.92
C ARG A 323 4.03 2.43 -6.37
N LYS A 324 5.17 2.47 -7.05
CA LYS A 324 5.91 1.29 -7.50
C LYS A 324 7.03 0.85 -6.58
N GLY A 325 7.18 1.50 -5.41
CA GLY A 325 8.27 1.20 -4.49
C GLY A 325 9.65 1.48 -5.09
N VAL A 326 9.72 2.42 -6.05
CA VAL A 326 11.00 2.80 -6.68
C VAL A 326 11.68 3.87 -5.84
N ASP A 327 12.90 3.56 -5.41
CA ASP A 327 13.86 4.54 -4.91
C ASP A 327 14.46 5.29 -6.10
N LEU A 328 14.04 6.55 -6.28
CA LEU A 328 14.49 7.38 -7.39
C LEU A 328 15.98 7.73 -7.31
N ALA A 329 16.53 7.91 -6.11
CA ALA A 329 17.94 8.25 -5.94
C ALA A 329 18.81 7.07 -6.38
N ALA A 330 18.54 5.88 -5.83
CA ALA A 330 19.26 4.66 -6.19
C ALA A 330 19.09 4.30 -7.69
N ALA A 331 17.87 4.38 -8.21
CA ALA A 331 17.60 4.10 -9.63
C ALA A 331 18.33 5.07 -10.57
N THR A 332 18.37 6.36 -10.22
CA THR A 332 19.07 7.39 -11.01
C THR A 332 20.57 7.16 -11.00
N VAL A 333 21.17 6.93 -9.83
CA VAL A 333 22.61 6.64 -9.71
C VAL A 333 22.99 5.41 -10.54
N ALA A 334 22.25 4.31 -10.38
CA ALA A 334 22.51 3.08 -11.13
C ALA A 334 22.41 3.30 -12.65
N LYS A 335 21.34 3.97 -13.11
CA LYS A 335 21.12 4.22 -14.54
C LYS A 335 22.16 5.17 -15.14
N PHE A 336 22.51 6.24 -14.42
CA PHE A 336 23.51 7.22 -14.86
C PHE A 336 24.89 6.56 -15.01
N ASN A 337 25.31 5.79 -14.00
CA ASN A 337 26.61 5.12 -13.99
C ASN A 337 26.69 4.04 -15.08
N ALA A 338 25.63 3.24 -15.27
CA ALA A 338 25.56 2.25 -16.33
C ALA A 338 25.61 2.90 -17.73
N THR A 339 24.93 4.03 -17.91
CA THR A 339 24.96 4.76 -19.19
C THR A 339 26.35 5.35 -19.45
N SER A 340 26.97 5.96 -18.44
CA SER A 340 28.32 6.51 -18.55
C SER A 340 29.35 5.43 -18.88
N ALA A 341 29.26 4.24 -18.27
CA ALA A 341 30.11 3.11 -18.62
C ALA A 341 29.87 2.62 -20.07
N LYS A 342 28.61 2.54 -20.51
CA LYS A 342 28.25 2.09 -21.87
C LYS A 342 28.89 2.96 -22.96
N VAL A 343 29.07 4.25 -22.72
CA VAL A 343 29.62 5.22 -23.68
C VAL A 343 31.05 5.68 -23.33
N ASP A 344 31.74 4.94 -22.46
CA ASP A 344 33.13 5.21 -22.05
C ASP A 344 33.38 6.62 -21.49
N LEU A 345 32.43 7.13 -20.71
CA LEU A 345 32.56 8.39 -19.98
C LEU A 345 33.06 8.14 -18.55
N PRO A 346 33.94 9.00 -17.99
CA PRO A 346 34.47 8.83 -16.62
C PRO A 346 33.51 9.28 -15.51
N HIS A 347 32.45 10.01 -15.85
CA HIS A 347 31.53 10.63 -14.89
C HIS A 347 30.74 9.58 -14.11
N ARG A 348 30.68 9.70 -12.78
CA ARG A 348 29.89 8.83 -11.91
C ARG A 348 29.15 9.65 -10.86
N LEU A 349 27.96 9.20 -10.51
CA LEU A 349 27.23 9.63 -9.32
C LEU A 349 27.55 8.68 -8.17
N ALA A 350 27.72 9.24 -6.98
CA ALA A 350 27.75 8.49 -5.73
C ALA A 350 26.42 8.72 -4.99
N LEU A 351 25.92 7.70 -4.31
CA LEU A 351 24.89 7.93 -3.29
C LEU A 351 25.58 8.65 -2.13
N GLN A 352 25.15 9.87 -1.85
CA GLN A 352 25.52 10.53 -0.60
C GLN A 352 24.72 9.87 0.50
N PHE A 353 25.32 8.89 1.18
CA PHE A 353 24.83 8.50 2.50
C PHE A 353 25.25 9.60 3.49
N PRO A 354 24.44 9.89 4.53
CA PRO A 354 24.93 10.70 5.63
C PRO A 354 26.24 10.08 6.14
N PRO A 355 27.25 10.88 6.52
CA PRO A 355 28.51 10.33 6.98
C PRO A 355 28.23 9.40 8.15
N THR A 356 28.51 8.11 7.98
CA THR A 356 28.74 7.22 9.12
C THR A 356 29.85 7.89 9.93
N LYS A 357 29.58 8.20 11.20
CA LYS A 357 30.58 8.80 12.09
C LYS A 357 31.88 8.03 11.91
N ALA A 358 32.94 8.76 11.57
CA ALA A 358 34.27 8.19 11.48
C ALA A 358 34.57 7.49 12.82
N GLU A 359 34.99 6.23 12.76
CA GLU A 359 35.61 5.54 13.88
C GLU A 359 36.84 6.35 14.27
N VAL A 360 36.79 6.96 15.46
CA VAL A 360 37.91 7.66 16.11
C VAL A 360 38.35 6.84 17.29
#